data_AF-A0A4P6FTP3-F1
#
_entry.id   AF-A0A4P6FTP3-F1
#
_cell.length_a   1.000
_cell.length_b   1.000
_cell.length_c   1.000
_cell.angle_alpha   90.00
_cell.angle_beta   90.00
_cell.angle_gamma   90.00
#
_symmetry.space_group_name_H-M   'P 1'
#
loop_
_entity.id
_entity.type
_entity.pdbx_description
1 polymer ?
#
loop_
_entity_poly.entity_id
_entity_poly.type
_entity_poly.pdbx_seq_one_letter_code
_entity_poly.pdbx_strand_id
1 'polypeptide(L)'
;MTARQAELAIRYGVDPELIMPEPENLPPPELFPDKIGWMVREEDGRRVLVRAAWGFPTKVRGASGKMLDKKVTNVRGLTSPFWRGSLKEPARRCLVPVTDFCEWEGEKGSKLARWFSLPSRPIFSFAGLWRPTDTGKAYAFLTCGYEGDPSTHIVGRVHPKACPVILHEEDEERWLRGETDDVCSLAAAFPSQLMCVV
;
A
#
# COMPACT_ATOMS: atom_id res chain seq x y z
N MET A 1 -9.59 -3.04 -5.55
CA MET A 1 -10.23 -1.83 -4.98
C MET A 1 -11.58 -1.65 -5.63
N THR A 2 -12.59 -2.38 -5.16
CA THR A 2 -13.96 -2.36 -5.72
C THR A 2 -14.88 -1.38 -5.00
N ALA A 3 -14.48 -0.84 -3.84
CA ALA A 3 -15.26 0.10 -3.06
C ALA A 3 -15.37 1.47 -3.74
N ARG A 4 -16.54 2.09 -3.61
CA ARG A 4 -16.81 3.46 -4.08
C ARG A 4 -16.17 4.50 -3.17
N GLN A 5 -16.05 5.73 -3.66
CA GLN A 5 -15.44 6.82 -2.90
C GLN A 5 -16.19 7.09 -1.58
N ALA A 6 -17.51 7.04 -1.60
CA ALA A 6 -18.34 7.23 -0.42
C ALA A 6 -18.11 6.14 0.66
N GLU A 7 -17.95 4.88 0.25
CA GLU A 7 -17.68 3.78 1.18
C GLU A 7 -16.31 3.93 1.85
N LEU A 8 -15.30 4.36 1.08
CA LEU A 8 -13.98 4.70 1.62
C LEU A 8 -14.08 5.87 2.61
N ALA A 9 -14.80 6.94 2.25
CA ALA A 9 -14.95 8.09 3.12
C ALA A 9 -15.59 7.72 4.47
N ILE A 10 -16.64 6.90 4.45
CA ILE A 10 -17.28 6.37 5.66
C ILE A 10 -16.29 5.51 6.46
N ARG A 11 -15.63 4.52 5.84
CA ARG A 11 -14.70 3.61 6.51
C ARG A 11 -13.54 4.31 7.20
N TYR A 12 -13.06 5.42 6.61
CA TYR A 12 -11.92 6.15 7.14
C TYR A 12 -12.30 7.37 7.98
N GLY A 13 -13.59 7.68 8.12
CA GLY A 13 -14.05 8.87 8.84
C GLY A 13 -13.58 10.17 8.17
N VAL A 14 -13.58 10.19 6.84
CA VAL A 14 -13.24 11.39 6.07
C VAL A 14 -14.41 12.35 6.15
N ASP A 15 -14.11 13.58 6.56
CA ASP A 15 -15.08 14.67 6.64
C ASP A 15 -15.78 14.84 5.27
N PRO A 16 -17.13 14.79 5.21
CA PRO A 16 -17.87 14.97 3.97
C PRO A 16 -17.52 16.25 3.22
N GLU A 17 -17.14 17.32 3.92
CA GLU A 17 -16.72 18.59 3.29
C GLU A 17 -15.37 18.48 2.55
N LEU A 18 -14.55 17.48 2.91
CA LEU A 18 -13.26 17.19 2.29
C LEU A 18 -13.36 16.12 1.19
N ILE A 19 -14.53 15.52 0.99
CA ILE A 19 -14.77 14.58 -0.11
C ILE A 19 -14.84 15.38 -1.41
N MET A 20 -13.83 15.21 -2.27
CA MET A 20 -13.91 15.73 -3.62
C MET A 20 -15.03 15.03 -4.39
N PRO A 21 -15.74 15.71 -5.31
CA PRO A 21 -16.70 15.05 -6.20
C PRO A 21 -16.08 13.82 -6.87
N GLU A 22 -16.88 12.78 -7.08
CA GLU A 22 -16.38 11.58 -7.76
C GLU A 22 -15.83 11.97 -9.13
N PRO A 23 -14.54 11.67 -9.40
CA PRO A 23 -13.97 12.01 -10.69
C PRO A 23 -14.60 11.14 -11.77
N GLU A 24 -14.78 11.70 -12.96
CA GLU A 24 -15.26 10.95 -14.14
C GLU A 24 -14.42 9.68 -14.40
N ASN A 25 -13.12 9.75 -14.10
CA ASN A 25 -12.20 8.64 -14.15
C ASN A 25 -11.84 8.17 -12.73
N LEU A 26 -12.71 7.34 -12.16
CA LEU A 26 -12.41 6.59 -10.94
C LEU A 26 -11.23 5.63 -11.18
N PRO A 27 -10.41 5.35 -10.14
CA PRO A 27 -9.46 4.25 -10.20
C PRO A 27 -10.17 2.95 -10.63
N PRO A 28 -9.63 2.20 -11.61
CA PRO A 28 -10.24 0.93 -11.99
C PRO A 28 -10.18 -0.07 -10.82
N PRO A 29 -11.09 -1.06 -10.77
CA PRO A 29 -11.14 -2.01 -9.67
C PRO A 29 -9.84 -2.77 -9.45
N GLU A 30 -9.21 -3.19 -10.55
CA GLU A 30 -7.88 -3.80 -10.56
C GLU A 30 -6.82 -2.73 -10.80
N LEU A 31 -5.91 -2.58 -9.84
CA LEU A 31 -4.81 -1.63 -9.91
C LEU A 31 -3.50 -2.34 -10.18
N PHE A 32 -2.74 -1.78 -11.10
CA PHE A 32 -1.38 -2.19 -11.43
C PHE A 32 -0.41 -1.03 -11.14
N PRO A 33 0.91 -1.30 -11.02
CA PRO A 33 1.92 -0.26 -10.97
C PRO A 33 1.68 0.86 -11.99
N ASP A 34 1.99 2.10 -11.61
CA ASP A 34 1.82 3.32 -12.43
C ASP A 34 0.36 3.77 -12.65
N LYS A 35 -0.62 3.06 -12.08
CA LYS A 35 -2.02 3.51 -12.07
C LYS A 35 -2.29 4.47 -10.91
N ILE A 36 -3.33 5.29 -11.08
CA ILE A 36 -3.86 6.14 -10.00
C ILE A 36 -4.68 5.27 -9.05
N GLY A 37 -4.39 5.36 -7.76
CA GLY A 37 -5.12 4.70 -6.69
C GLY A 37 -5.60 5.67 -5.62
N TRP A 38 -6.43 5.17 -4.72
CA TRP A 38 -6.85 5.88 -3.52
C TRP A 38 -5.77 5.81 -2.45
N MET A 39 -5.66 6.88 -1.68
CA MET A 39 -4.77 7.02 -0.55
C MET A 39 -5.47 7.86 0.52
N VAL A 40 -5.40 7.44 1.77
CA VAL A 40 -5.88 8.20 2.92
C VAL A 40 -4.69 8.74 3.68
N ARG A 41 -4.67 10.03 3.98
CA ARG A 41 -3.61 10.66 4.78
C ARG A 41 -4.21 11.61 5.80
N GLU A 42 -3.38 12.05 6.74
CA GLU A 42 -3.75 13.14 7.64
C GLU A 42 -3.39 14.51 7.05
N GLU A 43 -4.26 15.48 7.28
CA GLU A 43 -4.11 16.89 6.97
C GLU A 43 -4.84 17.69 8.05
N ASP A 44 -4.12 18.56 8.75
CA ASP A 44 -4.66 19.40 9.85
C ASP A 44 -5.48 18.62 10.88
N GLY A 45 -4.99 17.42 11.27
CA GLY A 45 -5.63 16.53 12.24
C GLY A 45 -6.85 15.77 11.72
N ARG A 46 -7.23 15.95 10.44
CA ARG A 46 -8.34 15.26 9.78
C ARG A 46 -7.82 14.27 8.75
N ARG A 47 -8.57 13.21 8.50
CA ARG A 47 -8.29 12.29 7.40
C ARG A 47 -8.86 12.85 6.11
N VAL A 48 -8.06 12.80 5.05
CA VAL A 48 -8.45 13.17 3.69
C VAL A 48 -8.26 12.01 2.74
N LEU A 49 -9.24 11.82 1.84
CA LEU A 49 -9.16 10.85 0.76
C LEU A 49 -8.63 11.53 -0.50
N VAL A 50 -7.50 11.03 -1.01
CA VAL A 50 -6.80 11.64 -2.15
C VAL A 50 -6.42 10.59 -3.17
N ARG A 51 -6.33 11.02 -4.43
CA ARG A 51 -5.79 10.22 -5.53
C ARG A 51 -4.30 10.47 -5.68
N ALA A 52 -3.53 9.42 -5.90
CA ALA A 52 -2.09 9.49 -6.13
C ALA A 52 -1.63 8.35 -7.06
N ALA A 53 -0.51 8.55 -7.74
CA ALA A 53 0.10 7.52 -8.58
C ALA A 53 0.75 6.44 -7.72
N TRP A 54 0.46 5.17 -8.01
CA TRP A 54 1.13 4.06 -7.36
C TRP A 54 2.53 3.84 -7.97
N GLY A 55 3.53 4.36 -7.26
CA GLY A 55 4.94 4.16 -7.54
C GLY A 55 5.70 5.46 -7.73
N PHE A 56 6.80 5.61 -6.98
CA PHE A 56 7.65 6.79 -7.07
C PHE A 56 8.48 6.79 -8.36
N PRO A 57 8.47 7.87 -9.16
CA PRO A 57 9.35 7.99 -10.31
C PRO A 57 10.82 7.96 -9.87
N THR A 58 11.61 7.13 -10.52
CA THR A 58 13.05 7.06 -10.36
C THR A 58 13.71 6.70 -11.69
N LYS A 59 15.01 6.97 -11.80
CA LYS A 59 15.82 6.54 -12.94
C LYS A 59 16.83 5.50 -12.49
N VAL A 60 16.87 4.38 -13.19
CA VAL A 60 17.84 3.30 -12.95
C VAL A 60 18.71 3.09 -14.17
N ARG A 61 19.96 2.68 -13.97
CA ARG A 61 20.86 2.38 -15.09
C ARG A 61 20.50 1.03 -15.69
N GLY A 62 20.15 1.00 -16.98
CA GLY A 62 19.88 -0.22 -17.74
C GLY A 62 21.15 -0.95 -18.15
N ALA A 63 20.99 -2.17 -18.67
CA ALA A 63 22.10 -3.02 -19.12
C ALA A 63 22.95 -2.38 -20.24
N SER A 64 22.35 -1.54 -21.07
CA SER A 64 23.03 -0.75 -22.11
C SER A 64 23.72 0.51 -21.58
N GLY A 65 23.72 0.74 -20.27
CA GLY A 65 24.26 1.94 -19.63
C GLY A 65 23.34 3.17 -19.69
N LYS A 66 22.26 3.14 -20.48
CA LYS A 66 21.25 4.20 -20.55
C LYS A 66 20.39 4.24 -19.28
N MET A 67 19.98 5.43 -18.87
CA MET A 67 19.00 5.59 -17.78
C MET A 67 17.60 5.19 -18.27
N LEU A 68 16.92 4.36 -17.50
CA LEU A 68 15.56 3.89 -17.73
C LEU A 68 14.65 4.45 -16.64
N ASP A 69 13.46 4.90 -17.03
CA ASP A 69 12.44 5.30 -16.07
C ASP A 69 11.85 4.06 -15.40
N LYS A 70 11.74 4.12 -14.08
CA LYS A 70 11.17 3.06 -13.25
C LYS A 70 10.27 3.67 -12.18
N LYS A 71 9.29 2.90 -11.74
CA LYS A 71 8.45 3.24 -10.59
C LYS A 71 8.78 2.34 -9.40
N VAL A 72 9.01 2.93 -8.24
CA VAL A 72 9.21 2.19 -6.99
C VAL A 72 7.86 2.06 -6.28
N THR A 73 7.23 0.90 -6.40
CA THR A 73 5.86 0.62 -5.92
C THR A 73 5.78 0.05 -4.51
N ASN A 74 6.89 -0.52 -4.03
CA ASN A 74 6.98 -1.18 -2.73
C ASN A 74 8.08 -0.54 -1.89
N VAL A 75 7.76 -0.19 -0.65
CA VAL A 75 8.70 0.24 0.37
C VAL A 75 9.36 -1.02 0.94
N ARG A 76 10.60 -1.26 0.53
CA ARG A 76 11.44 -2.37 1.00
C ARG A 76 12.61 -1.80 1.81
N GLY A 77 12.87 -2.40 2.98
CA GLY A 77 13.95 -1.98 3.87
C GLY A 77 13.70 -0.60 4.47
N LEU A 78 13.17 -0.57 5.70
CA LEU A 78 12.81 0.67 6.41
C LEU A 78 14.02 1.59 6.69
N THR A 79 15.22 1.03 6.69
CA THR A 79 16.49 1.75 6.82
C THR A 79 16.99 2.39 5.53
N SER A 80 16.34 2.13 4.39
CA SER A 80 16.74 2.67 3.09
C SER A 80 16.76 4.20 3.10
N PRO A 81 17.86 4.86 2.65
CA PRO A 81 17.92 6.31 2.54
C PRO A 81 16.79 6.91 1.70
N PHE A 82 16.28 6.16 0.71
CA PHE A 82 15.17 6.60 -0.14
C PHE A 82 13.85 6.78 0.64
N TRP A 83 13.66 6.00 1.71
CA TRP A 83 12.43 5.96 2.51
C TRP A 83 12.55 6.64 3.87
N ARG A 84 13.75 6.65 4.46
CA ARG A 84 14.00 7.11 5.83
C ARG A 84 13.37 8.47 6.14
N GLY A 85 13.47 9.44 5.21
CA GLY A 85 12.86 10.75 5.40
C GLY A 85 11.32 10.74 5.38
N SER A 86 10.71 9.87 4.57
CA SER A 86 9.25 9.73 4.51
C SER A 86 8.71 8.92 5.69
N LEU A 87 9.48 7.95 6.19
CA LEU A 87 9.09 7.16 7.34
C LEU A 87 9.14 7.96 8.65
N LYS A 88 10.14 8.86 8.76
CA LYS A 88 10.34 9.74 9.91
C LYS A 88 9.32 10.87 10.03
N GLU A 89 8.72 11.27 8.93
CA GLU A 89 7.78 12.38 8.86
C GLU A 89 6.34 11.84 8.86
N PRO A 90 5.58 11.98 9.96
CA PRO A 90 4.18 11.55 10.02
C PRO A 90 3.34 12.04 8.84
N ALA A 91 3.55 13.27 8.39
CA ALA A 91 2.83 13.85 7.26
C ALA A 91 3.09 13.15 5.90
N ARG A 92 4.12 12.28 5.81
CA ARG A 92 4.44 11.46 4.63
C ARG A 92 3.94 10.02 4.74
N ARG A 93 3.28 9.64 5.82
CA ARG A 93 2.61 8.35 5.97
C ARG A 93 1.18 8.43 5.46
N CYS A 94 0.68 7.32 4.93
CA CYS A 94 -0.68 7.19 4.44
C CYS A 94 -1.18 5.76 4.65
N LEU A 95 -2.50 5.59 4.61
CA LEU A 95 -3.15 4.30 4.46
C LEU A 95 -3.45 4.09 2.97
N VAL A 96 -3.11 2.92 2.45
CA VAL A 96 -3.48 2.52 1.10
C VAL A 96 -4.68 1.57 1.22
N PRO A 97 -5.90 2.06 0.97
CA PRO A 97 -7.08 1.23 1.05
C PRO A 97 -7.04 0.17 -0.06
N VAL A 98 -7.48 -1.05 0.28
CA VAL A 98 -7.64 -2.19 -0.61
C VAL A 98 -8.88 -2.99 -0.20
N THR A 99 -9.48 -3.68 -1.16
CA THR A 99 -10.56 -4.67 -0.93
C THR A 99 -10.02 -6.08 -1.01
N ASP A 100 -9.07 -6.28 -1.92
CA ASP A 100 -8.40 -7.52 -2.24
C ASP A 100 -7.02 -7.17 -2.79
N PHE A 101 -6.07 -8.10 -2.68
CA PHE A 101 -4.78 -7.97 -3.35
C PHE A 101 -4.37 -9.27 -4.03
N CYS A 102 -3.53 -9.17 -5.04
CA CYS A 102 -3.09 -10.30 -5.85
C CYS A 102 -1.60 -10.58 -5.64
N GLU A 103 -1.23 -11.86 -5.55
CA GLU A 103 0.12 -12.35 -5.77
C GLU A 103 0.14 -13.34 -6.93
N TRP A 104 1.30 -13.48 -7.57
CA TRP A 104 1.47 -14.34 -8.74
C TRP A 104 2.13 -15.66 -8.37
N GLU A 105 1.40 -16.76 -8.52
CA GLU A 105 1.87 -18.13 -8.27
C GLU A 105 2.49 -18.74 -9.54
N GLY A 106 3.56 -19.51 -9.37
CA GLY A 106 4.15 -20.30 -10.46
C GLY A 106 5.31 -19.64 -11.21
N GLU A 107 5.73 -20.26 -12.30
CA GLU A 107 6.93 -19.89 -13.03
C GLU A 107 6.72 -18.72 -14.01
N LYS A 108 7.83 -18.08 -14.40
CA LYS A 108 7.78 -16.98 -15.38
C LYS A 108 7.22 -17.50 -16.71
N GLY A 109 6.10 -16.94 -17.14
CA GLY A 109 5.41 -17.30 -18.39
C GLY A 109 4.16 -18.14 -18.18
N SER A 110 3.94 -18.70 -16.99
CA SER A 110 2.78 -19.52 -16.62
C SER A 110 2.17 -19.10 -15.28
N LYS A 111 2.34 -17.82 -14.92
CA LYS A 111 1.89 -17.28 -13.64
C LYS A 111 0.36 -17.26 -13.53
N LEU A 112 -0.14 -17.74 -12.40
CA LEU A 112 -1.55 -17.66 -12.03
C LEU A 112 -1.75 -16.53 -11.02
N ALA A 113 -2.76 -15.69 -11.24
CA ALA A 113 -3.17 -14.69 -10.27
C ALA A 113 -3.86 -15.38 -9.09
N ARG A 114 -3.39 -15.11 -7.86
CA ARG A 114 -4.03 -15.54 -6.62
C ARG A 114 -4.45 -14.32 -5.82
N TRP A 115 -5.73 -14.25 -5.52
CA TRP A 115 -6.33 -13.12 -4.83
C TRP A 115 -6.53 -13.44 -3.36
N PHE A 116 -6.35 -12.43 -2.52
CA PHE A 116 -6.46 -12.51 -1.07
C PHE A 116 -7.34 -11.39 -0.55
N SER A 117 -8.20 -11.71 0.41
CA SER A 117 -9.09 -10.75 1.06
C SER A 117 -9.15 -10.99 2.58
N LEU A 118 -9.80 -10.08 3.30
CA LEU A 118 -10.11 -10.23 4.72
C LEU A 118 -11.63 -10.37 4.89
N PRO A 119 -12.16 -11.58 5.16
CA PRO A 119 -13.61 -11.81 5.22
C PRO A 119 -14.36 -10.91 6.20
N SER A 120 -13.77 -10.60 7.35
CA SER A 120 -14.37 -9.74 8.37
C SER A 120 -14.21 -8.24 8.10
N ARG A 121 -13.38 -7.86 7.12
CA ARG A 121 -13.01 -6.46 6.86
C ARG A 121 -12.86 -6.21 5.35
N PRO A 122 -13.99 -5.97 4.64
CA PRO A 122 -14.02 -5.83 3.17
C PRO A 122 -13.21 -4.65 2.61
N ILE A 123 -12.90 -3.64 3.44
CA ILE A 123 -11.99 -2.55 3.12
C ILE A 123 -10.93 -2.52 4.21
N PHE A 124 -9.67 -2.75 3.85
CA PHE A 124 -8.54 -2.75 4.76
C PHE A 124 -7.37 -1.94 4.22
N SER A 125 -6.37 -1.72 5.07
CA SER A 125 -5.30 -0.77 4.80
C SER A 125 -3.96 -1.48 4.69
N PHE A 126 -3.21 -1.20 3.62
CA PHE A 126 -1.76 -1.35 3.67
C PHE A 126 -1.11 -0.10 4.30
N ALA A 127 -0.03 -0.31 5.04
CA ALA A 127 0.84 0.76 5.48
C ALA A 127 1.54 1.39 4.27
N GLY A 128 1.39 2.71 4.08
CA GLY A 128 1.91 3.43 2.92
C GLY A 128 2.76 4.64 3.25
N LEU A 129 3.62 5.00 2.30
CA LEU A 129 4.36 6.26 2.27
C LEU A 129 4.02 7.03 1.00
N TRP A 130 3.96 8.35 1.10
CA TRP A 130 3.63 9.23 -0.01
C TRP A 130 4.47 10.50 -0.02
N ARG A 131 4.70 11.08 -1.20
CA ARG A 131 5.30 12.42 -1.37
C ARG A 131 4.75 13.11 -2.63
N PRO A 132 4.79 14.45 -2.70
CA PRO A 132 4.71 15.16 -3.97
C PRO A 132 5.94 14.83 -4.83
N THR A 133 5.74 14.88 -6.14
CA THR A 133 6.72 14.69 -7.20
C THR A 133 6.45 15.71 -8.30
N ASP A 134 7.36 15.87 -9.23
CA ASP A 134 7.22 16.80 -10.37
C ASP A 134 5.98 16.49 -11.24
N THR A 135 5.48 15.25 -11.19
CA THR A 135 4.31 14.78 -11.94
C THR A 135 3.06 14.60 -11.06
N GLY A 136 3.06 15.17 -9.86
CA GLY A 136 1.95 15.08 -8.90
C GLY A 136 2.26 14.21 -7.68
N LYS A 137 1.23 13.70 -7.00
CA LYS A 137 1.38 12.89 -5.77
C LYS A 137 1.68 11.44 -6.13
N ALA A 138 2.64 10.82 -5.45
CA ALA A 138 2.96 9.41 -5.60
C ALA A 138 3.01 8.71 -4.24
N TYR A 139 2.61 7.44 -4.22
CA TYR A 139 2.66 6.59 -3.03
C TYR A 139 3.26 5.22 -3.35
N ALA A 140 3.72 4.54 -2.30
CA ALA A 140 4.09 3.13 -2.29
C ALA A 140 3.65 2.52 -0.96
N PHE A 141 3.36 1.22 -0.94
CA PHE A 141 3.05 0.52 0.30
C PHE A 141 4.22 -0.32 0.80
N LEU A 142 4.25 -0.57 2.09
CA LEU A 142 5.26 -1.38 2.76
C LEU A 142 5.08 -2.86 2.44
N THR A 143 6.21 -3.53 2.31
CA THR A 143 6.26 -4.99 2.26
C THR A 143 7.26 -5.49 3.29
N CYS A 144 6.95 -6.60 3.97
CA CYS A 144 7.80 -7.25 4.94
C CYS A 144 8.08 -8.71 4.55
N GLY A 145 9.03 -9.33 5.25
CA GLY A 145 9.25 -10.78 5.17
C GLY A 145 8.28 -11.55 6.06
N TYR A 146 8.55 -12.84 6.24
CA TYR A 146 7.83 -13.72 7.14
C TYR A 146 8.71 -14.07 8.34
N GLU A 147 8.08 -14.25 9.51
CA GLU A 147 8.74 -14.87 10.64
C GLU A 147 8.74 -16.39 10.45
N GLY A 148 9.93 -17.00 10.44
CA GLY A 148 10.07 -18.44 10.21
C GLY A 148 9.89 -18.85 8.74
N ASP A 149 9.32 -20.04 8.50
CA ASP A 149 9.14 -20.60 7.16
C ASP A 149 7.95 -19.94 6.43
N PRO A 150 8.17 -19.24 5.31
CA PRO A 150 7.10 -18.64 4.51
C PRO A 150 6.01 -19.62 4.08
N SER A 151 6.31 -20.91 3.95
CA SER A 151 5.34 -21.93 3.54
C SER A 151 4.22 -22.13 4.57
N THR A 152 4.43 -21.70 5.81
CA THR A 152 3.41 -21.74 6.88
C THR A 152 2.37 -20.62 6.76
N HIS A 153 2.69 -19.57 6.00
CA HIS A 153 1.85 -18.40 5.80
C HIS A 153 1.05 -18.49 4.49
N ILE A 154 -0.23 -18.13 4.49
CA ILE A 154 -1.13 -18.27 3.33
C ILE A 154 -0.62 -17.52 2.08
N VAL A 155 -0.12 -16.29 2.27
CA VAL A 155 0.53 -15.51 1.20
C VAL A 155 1.93 -16.05 0.88
N GLY A 156 2.65 -16.55 1.89
CA GLY A 156 4.04 -17.00 1.73
C GLY A 156 4.17 -18.28 0.91
N ARG A 157 3.13 -19.13 0.91
CA ARG A 157 3.00 -20.27 -0.01
C ARG A 157 3.00 -19.84 -1.48
N VAL A 158 2.41 -18.68 -1.79
CA VAL A 158 2.32 -18.15 -3.16
C VAL A 158 3.54 -17.28 -3.49
N HIS A 159 3.94 -16.40 -2.57
CA HIS A 159 5.04 -15.47 -2.74
C HIS A 159 5.97 -15.47 -1.50
N PRO A 160 7.02 -16.32 -1.48
CA PRO A 160 7.81 -16.58 -0.27
C PRO A 160 8.76 -15.45 0.13
N LYS A 161 8.96 -14.44 -0.73
CA LYS A 161 9.96 -13.37 -0.48
C LYS A 161 9.45 -12.24 0.38
N ALA A 162 8.16 -11.92 0.27
CA ALA A 162 7.54 -10.80 0.96
C ALA A 162 6.02 -10.86 0.85
N CYS A 163 5.33 -10.14 1.73
CA CYS A 163 3.91 -9.78 1.61
C CYS A 163 3.72 -8.28 1.87
N PRO A 164 2.57 -7.69 1.48
CA PRO A 164 2.19 -6.35 1.91
C PRO A 164 2.02 -6.28 3.44
N VAL A 165 2.41 -5.15 4.04
CA VAL A 165 2.12 -4.87 5.45
C VAL A 165 0.67 -4.39 5.56
N ILE A 166 -0.22 -5.29 5.95
CA ILE A 166 -1.61 -4.99 6.28
C ILE A 166 -1.67 -4.50 7.72
N LEU A 167 -2.33 -3.38 7.96
CA LEU A 167 -2.54 -2.84 9.29
C LEU A 167 -3.80 -3.45 9.91
N HIS A 168 -3.74 -3.75 11.21
CA HIS A 168 -4.94 -3.85 12.02
C HIS A 168 -5.65 -2.49 12.06
N GLU A 169 -6.96 -2.47 12.28
CA GLU A 169 -7.73 -1.22 12.19
C GLU A 169 -7.34 -0.28 13.34
N GLU A 170 -7.14 -0.85 14.52
CA GLU A 170 -6.61 -0.19 15.70
C GLU A 170 -5.18 0.38 15.51
N ASP A 171 -4.40 -0.17 14.57
CA ASP A 171 -3.04 0.29 14.26
C ASP A 171 -3.01 1.39 13.18
N GLU A 172 -4.14 1.72 12.54
CA GLU A 172 -4.18 2.75 11.49
C GLU A 172 -3.80 4.13 12.02
N GLU A 173 -4.28 4.50 13.21
CA GLU A 173 -3.91 5.77 13.86
C GLU A 173 -2.46 5.75 14.31
N ARG A 174 -2.01 4.64 14.91
CA ARG A 174 -0.61 4.43 15.30
C ARG A 174 0.32 4.59 14.10
N TRP A 175 -0.02 4.01 12.95
CA TRP A 175 0.76 4.17 11.72
C TRP A 175 0.82 5.63 11.26
N LEU A 176 -0.29 6.37 11.29
CA LEU A 176 -0.31 7.76 10.82
C LEU A 176 0.47 8.69 11.74
N ARG A 177 0.37 8.52 13.07
CA ARG A 177 0.85 9.50 14.06
C ARG A 177 2.05 9.06 14.88
N GLY A 178 2.29 7.77 15.03
CA GLY A 178 3.29 7.20 15.93
C GLY A 178 4.73 7.56 15.61
N GLU A 179 5.61 7.36 16.58
CA GLU A 179 7.04 7.56 16.40
C GLU A 179 7.64 6.55 15.42
N THR A 180 8.77 6.91 14.80
CA THR A 180 9.35 6.10 13.71
C THR A 180 9.59 4.65 14.11
N ASP A 181 10.24 4.43 15.26
CA ASP A 181 10.58 3.08 15.72
C ASP A 181 9.32 2.26 16.08
N ASP A 182 8.31 2.95 16.63
CA ASP A 182 7.03 2.36 16.97
C ASP A 182 6.29 1.87 15.72
N VAL A 183 6.17 2.73 14.70
CA VAL A 183 5.49 2.35 13.45
C VAL A 183 6.30 1.34 12.63
N CYS A 184 7.62 1.30 12.77
CA CYS A 184 8.45 0.26 12.14
C CYS A 184 8.12 -1.13 12.69
N SER A 185 7.68 -1.23 13.96
CA SER A 185 7.28 -2.50 14.57
C SER A 185 6.03 -3.10 13.92
N LEU A 186 5.24 -2.30 13.18
CA LEU A 186 4.05 -2.76 12.46
C LEU A 186 4.39 -3.51 11.17
N ALA A 187 5.65 -3.48 10.72
CA ALA A 187 6.10 -4.13 9.49
C ALA A 187 6.27 -5.65 9.63
N ALA A 188 5.17 -6.34 9.94
CA ALA A 188 5.09 -7.78 10.11
C ALA A 188 4.04 -8.40 9.17
N ALA A 189 4.15 -9.70 8.92
CA ALA A 189 3.20 -10.44 8.10
C ALA A 189 1.85 -10.52 8.82
N PHE A 190 0.76 -10.21 8.12
CA PHE A 190 -0.58 -10.20 8.71
C PHE A 190 -1.05 -11.62 9.05
N PRO A 191 -1.80 -11.87 10.13
CA PRO A 191 -2.11 -13.23 10.54
C PRO A 191 -2.94 -14.01 9.52
N SER A 192 -2.43 -15.16 9.05
CA SER A 192 -3.04 -15.94 7.97
C SER A 192 -4.48 -16.37 8.27
N GLN A 193 -4.82 -16.65 9.53
CA GLN A 193 -6.17 -17.05 9.93
C GLN A 193 -7.24 -15.96 9.77
N LEU A 194 -6.82 -14.71 9.55
CA LEU A 194 -7.72 -13.58 9.31
C LEU A 194 -7.90 -13.30 7.80
N MET A 195 -7.22 -14.07 6.95
CA MET A 195 -7.21 -13.91 5.51
C MET A 195 -7.87 -15.12 4.83
N CYS A 196 -8.36 -14.93 3.61
CA CYS A 196 -8.71 -16.05 2.73
C CYS A 196 -8.15 -15.84 1.32
N VAL A 197 -8.06 -16.94 0.57
CA VAL A 197 -7.86 -16.92 -0.88
C VAL A 197 -9.23 -16.87 -1.54
N VAL A 198 -9.40 -16.00 -2.53
CA VAL A 198 -10.65 -15.82 -3.29
C VAL A 198 -10.52 -16.25 -4.74
#